data_AF-A0A1Q8FZF6-F1
#
_entry.id   AF-A0A1Q8FZF6-F1
#
_cell.length_a   1.000
_cell.length_b   1.000
_cell.length_c   1.000
_cell.angle_alpha   90.00
_cell.angle_beta   90.00
_cell.angle_gamma   90.00
#
_symmetry.space_group_name_H-M   'P 1'
#
loop_
_entity.id
_entity.type
_entity.pdbx_description
1 polymer ?
#
loop_
_entity_poly.entity_id
_entity_poly.type
_entity_poly.pdbx_seq_one_letter_code
_entity_poly.pdbx_strand_id
1 'polypeptide(L)'
;MCIAVRHPGEFMIDSHSQRACLALLAASTLALSACSDAGRTADTDTGSASDAAMAAGDGLAQGGETGGETAPAAADPVIPAPAAAASATFLALSDVHRLRDGHPCTGRTCQTSPAFWTATQTQAQALLSSQTPDFVIYLGDMPEHSIPDESERRPVLANVLDGLENIVSGTTTPLFYLPGNNDTVERNHGRGDFDYCPFTDHDRSVFNTVDDPTVWPVINGSADIIDRSRLTDGYYAARITVGASAAPLRILALNTNIYTADYSRCSDLVDAAATGSAQLDWLADQLDAATTANEPVLLAMHVPPGIDGHSGHSMWDDSLAYQGRDTALTGRRMQDVLLTYIGNHQPVITTVLAGHTHLNGIRRLHTCEATPGVSELLVSVPGISTDHGNTPGMKIFELGGGLEPVEVTTYGATYVEPPVDDYAWSGGISYGFRTNYPNTTPAGTSLLDQVDSLSDDARWVNMWGHLYVDDRDAAVPLDSDYEDAMDVHCTP
;
A
#
# COMPACT_ATOMS: atom_id res chain seq x y z
N MET A 1 -54.49 -9.61 -9.56
CA MET A 1 -55.16 -10.09 -8.33
C MET A 1 -54.78 -11.55 -8.13
N CYS A 2 -53.82 -11.79 -7.24
CA CYS A 2 -53.61 -13.02 -6.47
C CYS A 2 -52.63 -12.61 -5.35
N ILE A 3 -53.00 -12.96 -4.12
CA ILE A 3 -52.36 -12.57 -2.86
C ILE A 3 -51.69 -13.82 -2.26
N ALA A 4 -50.63 -13.56 -1.47
CA ALA A 4 -49.98 -14.39 -0.45
C ALA A 4 -48.85 -15.32 -0.95
N VAL A 5 -47.74 -15.50 -0.23
CA VAL A 5 -47.46 -15.39 1.22
C VAL A 5 -45.99 -14.97 1.44
N ARG A 6 -45.72 -14.10 2.42
CA ARG A 6 -44.40 -13.93 3.07
C ARG A 6 -44.32 -14.82 4.31
N HIS A 7 -43.18 -15.46 4.56
CA HIS A 7 -42.51 -15.54 5.87
C HIS A 7 -41.10 -16.17 5.73
N PRO A 8 -40.20 -16.00 6.73
CA PRO A 8 -38.79 -15.65 6.54
C PRO A 8 -37.82 -16.79 6.91
N GLY A 9 -36.57 -16.70 6.45
CA GLY A 9 -35.48 -17.52 6.99
C GLY A 9 -34.34 -17.74 6.00
N GLU A 10 -33.14 -17.34 6.41
CA GLU A 10 -31.83 -17.85 5.99
C GLU A 10 -31.41 -17.60 4.53
N PHE A 11 -30.68 -16.49 4.34
CA PHE A 11 -29.77 -16.32 3.22
C PHE A 11 -28.45 -17.04 3.54
N MET A 12 -28.17 -18.15 2.86
CA MET A 12 -26.82 -18.52 2.47
C MET A 12 -26.72 -18.23 0.97
N ILE A 13 -25.90 -17.24 0.59
CA ILE A 13 -25.52 -17.02 -0.81
C ILE A 13 -24.15 -17.64 -1.00
N ASP A 14 -24.16 -18.79 -1.67
CA ASP A 14 -23.02 -19.37 -2.38
C ASP A 14 -22.83 -18.56 -3.67
N SER A 15 -21.70 -17.86 -3.79
CA SER A 15 -21.37 -17.00 -4.93
C SER A 15 -20.39 -17.70 -5.88
N HIS A 16 -20.78 -18.85 -6.42
CA HIS A 16 -20.24 -19.32 -7.68
C HIS A 16 -21.38 -19.47 -8.69
N SER A 17 -21.34 -18.64 -9.74
CA SER A 17 -22.00 -18.78 -11.05
C SER A 17 -22.95 -17.63 -11.42
N GLN A 18 -22.41 -16.46 -11.80
CA GLN A 18 -23.10 -15.55 -12.73
C GLN A 18 -22.14 -14.92 -13.75
N ARG A 19 -21.50 -15.74 -14.58
CA ARG A 19 -21.11 -15.34 -15.94
C ARG A 19 -22.08 -16.02 -16.91
N ALA A 20 -22.97 -15.22 -17.51
CA ALA A 20 -23.64 -15.40 -18.81
C ALA A 20 -25.08 -14.88 -18.77
N CYS A 21 -25.28 -13.59 -19.05
CA CYS A 21 -26.52 -13.12 -19.65
C CYS A 21 -26.30 -11.80 -20.40
N LEU A 22 -25.70 -11.88 -21.59
CA LEU A 22 -26.04 -10.98 -22.67
C LEU A 22 -25.82 -11.71 -24.01
N ALA A 23 -26.91 -12.09 -24.67
CA ALA A 23 -27.15 -11.90 -26.11
C ALA A 23 -28.13 -12.94 -26.70
N LEU A 24 -28.99 -12.43 -27.59
CA LEU A 24 -29.79 -13.10 -28.62
C LEU A 24 -31.16 -13.68 -28.24
N LEU A 25 -32.15 -12.77 -28.21
CA LEU A 25 -33.49 -13.03 -28.74
C LEU A 25 -33.44 -12.99 -30.28
N ALA A 26 -33.46 -14.15 -30.94
CA ALA A 26 -33.96 -14.27 -32.31
C ALA A 26 -34.31 -15.72 -32.68
N ALA A 27 -35.59 -15.91 -33.02
CA ALA A 27 -36.13 -16.87 -33.99
C ALA A 27 -36.08 -18.40 -33.71
N SER A 28 -37.21 -18.90 -33.20
CA SER A 28 -38.11 -19.86 -33.86
C SER A 28 -37.60 -21.16 -34.53
N THR A 29 -38.19 -22.26 -34.05
CA THR A 29 -38.72 -23.46 -34.73
C THR A 29 -37.86 -24.73 -34.99
N LEU A 30 -38.31 -25.82 -34.33
CA LEU A 30 -38.50 -27.21 -34.79
C LEU A 30 -37.28 -28.08 -35.18
N ALA A 31 -36.99 -29.13 -34.41
CA ALA A 31 -37.46 -30.51 -34.64
C ALA A 31 -36.65 -31.58 -33.86
N LEU A 32 -37.35 -32.63 -33.43
CA LEU A 32 -36.89 -33.81 -32.70
C LEU A 32 -35.93 -34.71 -33.51
N SER A 33 -35.02 -35.44 -32.85
CA SER A 33 -35.19 -36.88 -32.50
C SER A 33 -33.87 -37.67 -32.30
N ALA A 34 -33.96 -38.61 -31.33
CA ALA A 34 -33.30 -39.93 -31.21
C ALA A 34 -31.78 -40.00 -30.93
N CYS A 35 -31.36 -40.39 -29.72
CA CYS A 35 -31.21 -41.77 -29.19
C CYS A 35 -29.94 -42.51 -29.69
N SER A 36 -29.02 -42.85 -28.79
CA SER A 36 -28.71 -44.25 -28.43
C SER A 36 -27.62 -44.38 -27.36
N ASP A 37 -27.87 -45.34 -26.48
CA ASP A 37 -27.14 -45.83 -25.31
C ASP A 37 -25.79 -46.53 -25.55
N ALA A 38 -25.15 -46.81 -24.40
CA ALA A 38 -24.14 -47.83 -24.07
C ALA A 38 -22.69 -47.53 -24.50
N GLY A 39 -21.68 -47.55 -23.63
CA GLY A 39 -21.49 -48.29 -22.39
C GLY A 39 -20.34 -49.27 -22.58
N ARG A 40 -19.21 -49.10 -21.87
CA ARG A 40 -18.28 -50.19 -21.50
C ARG A 40 -17.18 -49.72 -20.54
N THR A 41 -16.96 -50.58 -19.55
CA THR A 41 -16.05 -50.51 -18.41
C THR A 41 -14.74 -51.27 -18.65
N ALA A 42 -13.69 -50.80 -17.96
CA ALA A 42 -12.63 -51.52 -17.23
C ALA A 42 -11.68 -52.52 -17.94
N ASP A 43 -10.37 -52.31 -17.74
CA ASP A 43 -9.41 -53.24 -17.08
C ASP A 43 -8.03 -52.51 -16.94
N THR A 44 -7.43 -52.33 -15.76
CA THR A 44 -6.55 -53.24 -14.95
C THR A 44 -5.28 -53.67 -15.74
N ASP A 45 -4.04 -53.79 -15.24
CA ASP A 45 -3.33 -53.65 -13.96
C ASP A 45 -1.80 -53.79 -14.29
N THR A 46 -0.95 -53.90 -13.26
CA THR A 46 0.49 -54.26 -13.17
C THR A 46 1.44 -53.08 -12.92
N GLY A 47 2.37 -53.07 -11.96
CA GLY A 47 2.76 -54.05 -10.94
C GLY A 47 4.25 -53.85 -10.53
N SER A 48 4.54 -54.13 -9.25
CA SER A 48 5.86 -54.30 -8.57
C SER A 48 6.62 -53.02 -8.12
N ALA A 49 7.46 -52.99 -7.07
CA ALA A 49 7.63 -53.65 -5.75
C ALA A 49 9.08 -53.35 -5.27
N SER A 50 9.37 -53.68 -4.01
CA SER A 50 10.69 -53.68 -3.31
C SER A 50 11.08 -52.35 -2.66
N ASP A 51 11.67 -52.28 -1.45
CA ASP A 51 11.91 -53.26 -0.39
C ASP A 51 12.28 -52.52 0.92
N ALA A 52 11.95 -53.15 2.05
CA ALA A 52 12.65 -53.25 3.37
C ALA A 52 13.34 -52.04 4.04
N ALA A 53 13.53 -51.95 5.37
CA ALA A 53 12.96 -52.52 6.61
C ALA A 53 13.82 -51.98 7.79
N MET A 54 13.25 -52.01 9.01
CA MET A 54 13.91 -52.09 10.36
C MET A 54 14.61 -50.82 10.92
N ALA A 55 14.58 -50.50 12.22
CA ALA A 55 13.99 -51.09 13.42
C ALA A 55 13.98 -50.07 14.59
N ALA A 56 13.25 -50.43 15.64
CA ALA A 56 12.85 -49.70 16.84
C ALA A 56 13.93 -49.42 17.91
N GLY A 57 13.57 -48.61 18.91
CA GLY A 57 14.21 -48.56 20.22
C GLY A 57 13.59 -47.54 21.20
N ASP A 58 12.77 -48.02 22.12
CA ASP A 58 12.16 -47.31 23.27
C ASP A 58 13.18 -46.78 24.30
N GLY A 59 12.79 -45.75 25.06
CA GLY A 59 13.48 -45.34 26.28
C GLY A 59 12.83 -44.16 27.02
N LEU A 60 12.03 -44.48 28.05
CA LEU A 60 11.38 -43.58 29.01
C LEU A 60 12.37 -42.78 29.90
N ALA A 61 12.03 -41.52 30.22
CA ALA A 61 12.22 -40.95 31.57
C ALA A 61 11.41 -39.64 31.76
N GLN A 62 10.70 -39.57 32.89
CA GLN A 62 9.95 -38.42 33.39
C GLN A 62 10.86 -37.37 34.07
N GLY A 63 10.46 -36.10 33.98
CA GLY A 63 10.91 -35.02 34.86
C GLY A 63 10.03 -33.80 34.62
N GLY A 64 9.21 -33.42 35.59
CA GLY A 64 8.37 -32.23 35.52
C GLY A 64 9.14 -30.99 35.91
N GLU A 65 8.75 -29.84 35.38
CA GLU A 65 8.99 -28.53 35.98
C GLU A 65 8.01 -27.49 35.40
N THR A 66 7.71 -26.53 36.25
CA THR A 66 6.68 -25.50 36.18
C THR A 66 6.96 -24.46 35.09
N GLY A 67 6.05 -24.30 34.12
CA GLY A 67 6.10 -23.22 33.13
C GLY A 67 5.45 -21.94 33.67
N GLY A 68 6.28 -20.97 34.06
CA GLY A 68 5.86 -19.57 34.11
C GLY A 68 5.85 -19.01 32.68
N GLU A 69 4.82 -18.24 32.34
CA GLU A 69 4.77 -17.43 31.13
C GLU A 69 5.94 -16.45 31.10
N THR A 70 6.95 -16.76 30.31
CA THR A 70 7.95 -15.79 29.87
C THR A 70 7.48 -15.23 28.54
N ALA A 71 7.21 -13.92 28.50
CA ALA A 71 7.01 -13.17 27.27
C ALA A 71 8.16 -13.47 26.28
N PRO A 72 7.88 -13.66 24.98
CA PRO A 72 8.94 -13.89 24.02
C PRO A 72 9.83 -12.64 23.93
N ALA A 73 11.14 -12.87 24.01
CA ALA A 73 12.15 -11.83 23.93
C ALA A 73 12.12 -11.15 22.56
N ALA A 74 12.21 -9.82 22.55
CA ALA A 74 12.45 -9.02 21.35
C ALA A 74 13.73 -9.55 20.66
N ALA A 75 13.60 -9.92 19.39
CA ALA A 75 14.68 -10.55 18.65
C ALA A 75 15.51 -9.52 17.86
N ASP A 76 16.79 -9.86 17.65
CA ASP A 76 17.81 -8.97 17.09
C ASP A 76 17.54 -8.56 15.62
N PRO A 77 17.83 -7.29 15.24
CA PRO A 77 17.58 -6.77 13.90
C PRO A 77 18.58 -7.28 12.85
N VAL A 78 18.14 -7.35 11.59
CA VAL A 78 18.97 -7.70 10.42
C VAL A 78 19.58 -6.41 9.83
N ILE A 79 20.91 -6.30 9.78
CA ILE A 79 21.63 -5.10 9.27
C ILE A 79 22.61 -5.48 8.15
N PRO A 80 22.49 -4.95 6.92
CA PRO A 80 23.54 -5.03 5.89
C PRO A 80 24.58 -3.89 6.01
N ALA A 81 25.76 -4.10 5.42
CA ALA A 81 26.95 -3.24 5.56
C ALA A 81 26.90 -1.96 4.70
N PRO A 82 27.45 -0.82 5.17
CA PRO A 82 27.36 0.47 4.48
C PRO A 82 28.41 0.64 3.35
N ALA A 83 28.03 1.33 2.28
CA ALA A 83 28.93 1.88 1.25
C ALA A 83 28.94 3.42 1.30
N ALA A 84 30.07 4.04 0.97
CA ALA A 84 30.38 5.44 1.26
C ALA A 84 30.09 6.43 0.10
N ALA A 85 29.38 7.52 0.41
CA ALA A 85 29.64 8.95 0.10
C ALA A 85 28.31 9.74 0.02
N ALA A 86 27.95 10.47 1.09
CA ALA A 86 26.86 11.46 1.20
C ALA A 86 25.62 11.24 0.29
N SER A 87 25.07 10.02 0.30
CA SER A 87 23.72 9.73 -0.21
C SER A 87 22.71 10.28 0.79
N ALA A 88 21.67 10.95 0.28
CA ALA A 88 20.49 11.21 1.11
C ALA A 88 19.69 9.89 1.19
N THR A 89 19.11 9.59 2.34
CA THR A 89 18.35 8.35 2.53
C THR A 89 17.06 8.61 3.30
N PHE A 90 16.02 7.81 3.07
CA PHE A 90 14.80 7.88 3.87
C PHE A 90 14.16 6.52 4.09
N LEU A 91 13.45 6.37 5.21
CA LEU A 91 12.66 5.19 5.55
C LEU A 91 11.19 5.44 5.21
N ALA A 92 10.54 4.48 4.57
CA ALA A 92 9.11 4.50 4.30
C ALA A 92 8.40 3.29 4.93
N LEU A 93 7.28 3.55 5.60
CA LEU A 93 6.36 2.54 6.14
C LEU A 93 4.91 2.90 5.77
N SER A 94 4.02 1.92 5.73
CA SER A 94 2.61 2.11 5.39
C SER A 94 1.74 0.96 5.95
N ASP A 95 0.42 1.17 5.99
CA ASP A 95 -0.62 0.15 6.18
C ASP A 95 -0.35 -0.76 7.39
N VAL A 96 -0.35 -0.15 8.58
CA VAL A 96 -0.15 -0.87 9.84
C VAL A 96 -1.38 -1.69 10.19
N HIS A 97 -2.59 -1.15 9.98
CA HIS A 97 -3.84 -1.80 10.37
C HIS A 97 -3.74 -2.53 11.71
N ARG A 98 -3.32 -1.83 12.75
CA ARG A 98 -3.12 -2.42 14.07
C ARG A 98 -4.45 -2.97 14.58
N LEU A 99 -4.45 -4.23 14.99
CA LEU A 99 -5.56 -4.85 15.70
C LEU A 99 -5.80 -4.17 17.05
N ARG A 100 -7.05 -4.07 17.50
CA ARG A 100 -7.34 -3.71 18.90
C ARG A 100 -6.83 -4.77 19.87
N ASP A 101 -6.53 -4.35 21.10
CA ASP A 101 -6.02 -5.26 22.12
C ASP A 101 -7.02 -6.38 22.41
N GLY A 102 -6.54 -7.62 22.39
CA GLY A 102 -7.36 -8.81 22.61
C GLY A 102 -8.20 -9.26 21.41
N HIS A 103 -8.09 -8.62 20.23
CA HIS A 103 -8.68 -9.14 19.01
C HIS A 103 -8.03 -10.48 18.63
N PRO A 104 -8.80 -11.59 18.50
CA PRO A 104 -8.23 -12.86 18.10
C PRO A 104 -7.94 -12.86 16.59
N CYS A 105 -6.67 -12.97 16.23
CA CYS A 105 -6.25 -13.24 14.87
C CYS A 105 -5.07 -14.22 14.90
N THR A 106 -5.12 -15.25 14.06
CA THR A 106 -4.11 -16.32 13.96
C THR A 106 -3.87 -16.63 12.49
N GLY A 107 -2.64 -16.95 12.11
CA GLY A 107 -2.29 -17.26 10.72
C GLY A 107 -1.62 -16.11 9.96
N ARG A 108 -1.35 -16.38 8.68
CA ARG A 108 -0.56 -15.54 7.76
C ARG A 108 -1.30 -14.37 7.11
N THR A 109 -2.61 -14.24 7.35
CA THR A 109 -3.47 -13.21 6.74
C THR A 109 -4.06 -12.28 7.80
N CYS A 110 -3.31 -12.08 8.87
CA CYS A 110 -3.73 -11.26 10.00
C CYS A 110 -3.28 -9.81 9.86
N GLN A 111 -4.12 -8.93 10.37
CA GLN A 111 -3.73 -7.56 10.66
C GLN A 111 -2.69 -7.51 11.78
N THR A 112 -1.97 -6.39 11.87
CA THR A 112 -0.81 -6.29 12.75
C THR A 112 -1.20 -6.42 14.23
N SER A 113 -0.66 -7.45 14.88
CA SER A 113 -0.84 -7.65 16.32
C SER A 113 -0.17 -6.53 17.14
N PRO A 114 -0.61 -6.26 18.38
CA PRO A 114 0.09 -5.32 19.26
C PRO A 114 1.57 -5.68 19.49
N ALA A 115 1.89 -6.98 19.55
CA ALA A 115 3.24 -7.47 19.74
C ALA A 115 4.10 -7.20 18.48
N PHE A 116 3.55 -7.48 17.30
CA PHE A 116 4.25 -7.26 16.04
C PHE A 116 4.40 -5.77 15.71
N TRP A 117 3.44 -4.91 16.10
CA TRP A 117 3.62 -3.46 16.03
C TRP A 117 4.81 -2.99 16.87
N THR A 118 4.94 -3.50 18.10
CA THR A 118 6.09 -3.20 18.97
C THR A 118 7.41 -3.68 18.35
N ALA A 119 7.42 -4.88 17.76
CA ALA A 119 8.59 -5.39 17.04
C ALA A 119 8.93 -4.54 15.81
N THR A 120 7.93 -4.03 15.10
CA THR A 120 8.09 -3.13 13.94
C THR A 120 8.71 -1.80 14.34
N GLN A 121 8.27 -1.20 15.45
CA GLN A 121 8.91 0.00 15.98
C GLN A 121 10.40 -0.24 16.29
N THR A 122 10.71 -1.39 16.91
CA THR A 122 12.09 -1.78 17.24
C THR A 122 12.94 -1.95 15.97
N GLN A 123 12.40 -2.60 14.95
CA GLN A 123 13.08 -2.76 13.67
C GLN A 123 13.31 -1.42 12.96
N ALA A 124 12.31 -0.53 12.94
CA ALA A 124 12.45 0.80 12.39
C ALA A 124 13.53 1.60 13.12
N GLN A 125 13.57 1.59 14.45
CA GLN A 125 14.63 2.21 15.26
C GLN A 125 16.03 1.65 14.94
N ALA A 126 16.13 0.33 14.70
CA ALA A 126 17.39 -0.29 14.29
C ALA A 126 17.84 0.18 12.89
N LEU A 127 16.90 0.36 11.95
CA LEU A 127 17.20 0.96 10.64
C LEU A 127 17.58 2.44 10.77
N LEU A 128 16.91 3.20 11.65
CA LEU A 128 17.29 4.59 11.93
C LEU A 128 18.73 4.68 12.46
N SER A 129 19.12 3.74 13.30
CA SER A 129 20.47 3.68 13.88
C SER A 129 21.54 3.20 12.90
N SER A 130 21.19 2.27 12.01
CA SER A 130 22.17 1.62 11.11
C SER A 130 22.28 2.26 9.73
N GLN A 131 21.16 2.75 9.18
CA GLN A 131 21.09 3.39 7.86
C GLN A 131 21.08 4.92 7.94
N THR A 132 20.85 5.48 9.13
CA THR A 132 20.84 6.92 9.40
C THR A 132 20.04 7.73 8.38
N PRO A 133 18.74 7.41 8.15
CA PRO A 133 17.90 8.12 7.21
C PRO A 133 17.75 9.59 7.60
N ASP A 134 17.77 10.47 6.59
CA ASP A 134 17.51 11.90 6.75
C ASP A 134 16.08 12.17 7.21
N PHE A 135 15.12 11.30 6.86
CA PHE A 135 13.74 11.37 7.33
C PHE A 135 13.01 10.02 7.28
N VAL A 136 11.85 9.96 7.94
CA VAL A 136 10.87 8.88 7.82
C VAL A 136 9.62 9.43 7.15
N ILE A 137 8.98 8.65 6.28
CA ILE A 137 7.65 8.93 5.76
C ILE A 137 6.70 7.77 6.06
N TYR A 138 5.51 8.09 6.57
CA TYR A 138 4.46 7.12 6.86
C TYR A 138 3.25 7.42 5.98
N LEU A 139 2.85 6.45 5.15
CA LEU A 139 1.85 6.64 4.11
C LEU A 139 0.40 6.31 4.54
N GLY A 140 0.13 6.16 5.84
CA GLY A 140 -1.22 6.03 6.38
C GLY A 140 -1.71 4.60 6.63
N ASP A 141 -3.00 4.48 6.94
CA ASP A 141 -3.75 3.27 7.31
C ASP A 141 -3.30 2.64 8.63
N MET A 142 -3.75 3.28 9.71
CA MET A 142 -3.40 2.92 11.07
C MET A 142 -4.28 1.84 11.69
N PRO A 143 -5.63 1.95 11.74
CA PRO A 143 -6.45 0.97 12.44
C PRO A 143 -6.85 -0.21 11.54
N GLU A 144 -7.12 -1.36 12.16
CA GLU A 144 -7.75 -2.49 11.48
C GLU A 144 -9.08 -2.12 10.76
N HIS A 145 -9.35 -2.80 9.65
CA HIS A 145 -10.59 -2.69 8.86
C HIS A 145 -11.88 -2.94 9.67
N SER A 146 -11.81 -3.62 10.82
CA SER A 146 -12.97 -4.22 11.50
C SER A 146 -13.48 -3.46 12.73
N ILE A 147 -13.00 -2.25 13.03
CA ILE A 147 -13.46 -1.50 14.22
C ILE A 147 -14.57 -0.50 13.86
N PRO A 148 -15.87 -0.84 14.08
CA PRO A 148 -16.97 0.09 13.82
C PRO A 148 -17.12 1.16 14.90
N ASP A 149 -16.76 0.87 16.14
CA ASP A 149 -17.01 1.74 17.29
C ASP A 149 -15.88 2.77 17.48
N GLU A 150 -16.21 4.06 17.49
CA GLU A 150 -15.23 5.15 17.71
C GLU A 150 -14.46 4.97 19.02
N SER A 151 -15.11 4.53 20.09
CA SER A 151 -14.47 4.35 21.40
C SER A 151 -13.44 3.22 21.42
N GLU A 152 -13.57 2.24 20.52
CA GLU A 152 -12.56 1.20 20.28
C GLU A 152 -11.51 1.63 19.24
N ARG A 153 -11.88 2.47 18.27
CA ARG A 153 -11.00 2.93 17.19
C ARG A 153 -9.98 3.95 17.66
N ARG A 154 -10.41 4.95 18.44
CA ARG A 154 -9.54 6.04 18.91
C ARG A 154 -8.32 5.55 19.69
N PRO A 155 -8.41 4.58 20.61
CA PRO A 155 -7.24 4.01 21.28
C PRO A 155 -6.25 3.35 20.31
N VAL A 156 -6.74 2.70 19.24
CA VAL A 156 -5.88 2.09 18.22
C VAL A 156 -5.15 3.16 17.41
N LEU A 157 -5.88 4.20 16.94
CA LEU A 157 -5.30 5.36 16.26
C LEU A 157 -4.22 6.03 17.12
N ALA A 158 -4.53 6.30 18.40
CA ALA A 158 -3.57 6.86 19.35
C ALA A 158 -2.33 5.96 19.50
N ASN A 159 -2.51 4.64 19.65
CA ASN A 159 -1.39 3.72 19.82
C ASN A 159 -0.46 3.65 18.60
N VAL A 160 -1.01 3.78 17.39
CA VAL A 160 -0.17 3.84 16.18
C VAL A 160 0.58 5.17 16.12
N LEU A 161 -0.08 6.31 16.36
CA LEU A 161 0.58 7.62 16.41
C LEU A 161 1.68 7.68 17.49
N ASP A 162 1.41 7.18 18.70
CA ASP A 162 2.41 7.04 19.78
C ASP A 162 3.58 6.13 19.35
N GLY A 163 3.29 5.06 18.62
CA GLY A 163 4.30 4.16 18.08
C GLY A 163 5.18 4.84 17.02
N LEU A 164 4.60 5.67 16.16
CA LEU A 164 5.35 6.48 15.19
C LEU A 164 6.24 7.52 15.90
N GLU A 165 5.74 8.17 16.96
CA GLU A 165 6.56 9.04 17.81
C GLU A 165 7.70 8.26 18.47
N ASN A 166 7.43 7.04 18.96
CA ASN A 166 8.44 6.17 19.54
C ASN A 166 9.53 5.78 18.54
N ILE A 167 9.19 5.51 17.27
CA ILE A 167 10.18 5.19 16.22
C ILE A 167 11.28 6.25 16.13
N VAL A 168 10.90 7.53 16.15
CA VAL A 168 11.85 8.64 16.01
C VAL A 168 12.34 9.20 17.36
N SER A 169 11.82 8.69 18.47
CA SER A 169 12.19 9.13 19.81
C SER A 169 13.70 8.98 20.07
N GLY A 170 14.30 10.04 20.61
CA GLY A 170 15.75 10.09 20.87
C GLY A 170 16.63 10.32 19.64
N THR A 171 16.03 10.53 18.46
CA THR A 171 16.73 10.90 17.22
C THR A 171 16.44 12.35 16.84
N THR A 172 17.08 12.87 15.79
CA THR A 172 16.70 14.15 15.14
C THR A 172 16.05 13.93 13.77
N THR A 173 15.69 12.68 13.46
CA THR A 173 15.10 12.29 12.18
C THR A 173 13.62 12.69 12.18
N PRO A 174 13.19 13.62 11.31
CA PRO A 174 11.80 14.00 11.21
C PRO A 174 10.97 12.88 10.60
N LEU A 175 9.70 12.78 11.02
CA LEU A 175 8.73 11.86 10.43
C LEU A 175 7.58 12.64 9.82
N PHE A 176 7.30 12.36 8.55
CA PHE A 176 6.20 12.92 7.79
C PHE A 176 5.04 11.92 7.74
N TYR A 177 3.89 12.33 8.23
CA TYR A 177 2.65 11.56 8.14
C TYR A 177 1.80 12.05 6.98
N LEU A 178 1.10 11.15 6.29
CA LEU A 178 -0.10 11.46 5.51
C LEU A 178 -1.20 10.44 5.79
N PRO A 179 -2.47 10.83 5.63
CA PRO A 179 -3.57 9.96 5.99
C PRO A 179 -3.84 8.88 4.95
N GLY A 180 -4.08 7.67 5.46
CA GLY A 180 -4.70 6.60 4.69
C GLY A 180 -6.22 6.65 4.76
N ASN A 181 -6.90 5.79 4.01
CA ASN A 181 -8.35 5.79 3.98
C ASN A 181 -8.95 5.39 5.34
N ASN A 182 -8.30 4.47 6.06
CA ASN A 182 -8.66 4.08 7.43
C ASN A 182 -8.32 5.14 8.49
N ASP A 183 -7.68 6.26 8.14
CA ASP A 183 -7.27 7.29 9.10
C ASP A 183 -8.37 8.33 9.34
N THR A 184 -9.53 7.83 9.78
CA THR A 184 -10.69 8.62 10.18
C THR A 184 -10.98 8.38 11.66
N VAL A 185 -11.24 9.45 12.42
CA VAL A 185 -11.53 9.35 13.87
C VAL A 185 -12.84 8.61 14.11
N GLU A 186 -13.85 8.98 13.34
CA GLU A 186 -15.16 8.37 13.38
C GLU A 186 -15.35 7.58 12.09
N ARG A 187 -15.85 6.35 12.21
CA ARG A 187 -16.64 5.76 11.14
C ARG A 187 -17.93 6.58 11.07
N ASN A 188 -17.81 7.67 10.31
CA ASN A 188 -18.69 8.84 10.17
C ASN A 188 -20.13 8.57 10.66
N HIS A 189 -20.39 8.97 11.91
CA HIS A 189 -21.60 8.58 12.65
C HIS A 189 -22.86 9.07 11.90
N GLY A 190 -23.62 8.13 11.33
CA GLY A 190 -24.86 8.42 10.60
C GLY A 190 -24.77 8.43 9.07
N ARG A 191 -23.58 8.15 8.49
CA ARG A 191 -23.39 7.99 7.03
C ARG A 191 -22.97 6.58 6.60
N GLY A 192 -23.15 5.60 7.48
CA GLY A 192 -22.66 4.24 7.28
C GLY A 192 -21.18 4.14 7.63
N ASP A 193 -20.82 3.11 8.36
CA ASP A 193 -19.50 2.94 8.95
C ASP A 193 -18.43 2.74 7.86
N PHE A 194 -17.81 3.81 7.33
CA PHE A 194 -16.89 3.72 6.17
C PHE A 194 -15.49 4.29 6.43
N ASP A 195 -14.47 3.57 5.93
CA ASP A 195 -13.04 3.85 6.06
C ASP A 195 -12.50 4.66 4.86
N TYR A 196 -13.24 5.65 4.35
CA TYR A 196 -12.82 6.51 3.22
C TYR A 196 -13.38 7.95 3.34
N CYS A 197 -13.68 8.38 4.57
CA CYS A 197 -14.33 9.67 4.79
C CYS A 197 -13.35 10.85 4.81
N PRO A 198 -13.83 12.11 4.83
CA PRO A 198 -12.97 13.28 5.02
C PRO A 198 -12.04 13.13 6.23
N PHE A 199 -10.80 13.59 6.07
CA PHE A 199 -9.77 13.50 7.11
C PHE A 199 -10.16 14.22 8.40
N THR A 200 -10.80 15.39 8.27
CA THR A 200 -11.39 16.11 9.39
C THR A 200 -12.91 16.03 9.32
N ASP A 201 -13.53 15.67 10.43
CA ASP A 201 -14.97 15.73 10.64
C ASP A 201 -15.30 16.41 11.98
N HIS A 202 -16.25 17.35 11.98
CA HIS A 202 -16.58 18.18 13.15
C HIS A 202 -15.34 18.78 13.85
N ASP A 203 -14.41 19.35 13.08
CA ASP A 203 -13.13 19.90 13.53
C ASP A 203 -12.21 18.89 14.26
N ARG A 204 -12.43 17.59 14.06
CA ARG A 204 -11.60 16.49 14.60
C ARG A 204 -10.97 15.68 13.47
N SER A 205 -9.67 15.44 13.60
CA SER A 205 -8.85 14.55 12.79
C SER A 205 -8.17 13.52 13.70
N VAL A 206 -7.46 12.55 13.13
CA VAL A 206 -6.75 11.53 13.91
C VAL A 206 -5.76 12.13 14.91
N PHE A 207 -5.22 13.33 14.66
CA PHE A 207 -4.33 13.99 15.61
C PHE A 207 -5.02 14.34 16.92
N ASN A 208 -6.36 14.44 16.95
CA ASN A 208 -7.12 14.64 18.18
C ASN A 208 -7.21 13.38 19.06
N THR A 209 -6.53 12.27 18.71
CA THR A 209 -6.42 11.07 19.55
C THR A 209 -5.16 11.04 20.41
N VAL A 210 -4.16 11.89 20.13
CA VAL A 210 -2.90 12.00 20.91
C VAL A 210 -2.89 13.21 21.83
N ASP A 211 -1.94 13.22 22.77
CA ASP A 211 -1.82 14.26 23.80
C ASP A 211 -1.45 15.64 23.24
N ASP A 212 -0.56 15.71 22.25
CA ASP A 212 -0.17 16.94 21.57
C ASP A 212 -0.48 16.88 20.06
N PRO A 213 -1.68 17.29 19.62
CA PRO A 213 -2.01 17.34 18.20
C PRO A 213 -1.15 18.35 17.41
N THR A 214 -0.44 19.27 18.06
CA THR A 214 0.21 20.41 17.40
C THR A 214 1.55 20.06 16.76
N VAL A 215 2.15 18.92 17.14
CA VAL A 215 3.40 18.43 16.54
C VAL A 215 3.18 17.73 15.20
N TRP A 216 1.94 17.37 14.87
CA TRP A 216 1.59 16.72 13.60
C TRP A 216 1.34 17.76 12.49
N PRO A 217 1.50 17.39 11.19
CA PRO A 217 1.81 16.07 10.63
C PRO A 217 3.31 15.75 10.51
N VAL A 218 4.18 16.64 11.00
CA VAL A 218 5.64 16.49 10.91
C VAL A 218 6.25 16.56 12.29
N ILE A 219 6.56 15.40 12.86
CA ILE A 219 7.15 15.28 14.19
C ILE A 219 8.67 15.25 14.12
N ASN A 220 9.33 15.47 15.27
CA ASN A 220 10.79 15.41 15.44
C ASN A 220 11.64 16.38 14.56
N GLY A 221 11.00 17.37 13.93
CA GLY A 221 11.37 18.79 14.10
C GLY A 221 12.53 19.42 13.33
N SER A 222 13.03 18.87 12.23
CA SER A 222 14.03 19.53 11.36
C SER A 222 13.52 19.99 9.99
N ALA A 223 12.23 19.75 9.71
CA ALA A 223 11.59 20.09 8.45
C ALA A 223 10.60 21.26 8.60
N ASP A 224 10.52 22.08 7.55
CA ASP A 224 9.64 23.25 7.50
C ASP A 224 8.33 22.87 6.82
N ILE A 225 7.20 22.94 7.52
CA ILE A 225 5.88 22.90 6.85
C ILE A 225 5.66 24.25 6.18
N ILE A 226 5.74 24.27 4.85
CA ILE A 226 5.70 25.47 4.03
C ILE A 226 4.28 25.87 3.64
N ASP A 227 3.34 24.93 3.71
CA ASP A 227 1.91 25.20 3.57
C ASP A 227 1.11 24.23 4.45
N ARG A 228 0.48 24.79 5.50
CA ARG A 228 -0.42 24.07 6.42
C ARG A 228 -1.89 24.45 6.20
N SER A 229 -2.20 25.30 5.22
CA SER A 229 -3.55 25.86 5.01
C SER A 229 -4.59 24.81 4.65
N ARG A 230 -4.14 23.63 4.22
CA ARG A 230 -4.96 22.50 3.79
C ARG A 230 -4.86 21.27 4.67
N LEU A 231 -4.23 21.39 5.85
CA LEU A 231 -4.06 20.27 6.77
C LEU A 231 -5.40 19.71 7.26
N THR A 232 -6.44 20.54 7.40
CA THR A 232 -7.80 20.09 7.70
C THR A 232 -8.37 19.16 6.64
N ASP A 233 -7.93 19.33 5.40
CA ASP A 233 -8.32 18.50 4.26
C ASP A 233 -7.38 17.29 4.10
N GLY A 234 -6.38 17.11 4.99
CA GLY A 234 -5.48 15.97 5.04
C GLY A 234 -4.23 16.05 4.16
N TYR A 235 -3.93 17.21 3.55
CA TYR A 235 -2.76 17.38 2.70
C TYR A 235 -1.97 18.65 3.04
N TYR A 236 -0.67 18.64 2.76
CA TYR A 236 0.25 19.73 3.09
C TYR A 236 1.53 19.66 2.26
N ALA A 237 2.31 20.74 2.30
CA ALA A 237 3.64 20.79 1.74
C ALA A 237 4.68 21.07 2.82
N ALA A 238 5.81 20.39 2.74
CA ALA A 238 6.95 20.60 3.63
C ALA A 238 8.27 20.65 2.85
N ARG A 239 9.33 21.13 3.50
CA ARG A 239 10.69 21.15 2.99
C ARG A 239 11.66 20.56 4.00
N ILE A 240 12.63 19.83 3.50
CA ILE A 240 13.73 19.28 4.30
C ILE A 240 15.03 19.33 3.52
N THR A 241 16.11 19.68 4.20
CA THR A 241 17.46 19.54 3.62
C THR A 241 17.97 18.14 3.92
N VAL A 242 18.34 17.40 2.88
CA VAL A 242 18.76 15.99 2.99
C VAL A 242 20.14 15.79 2.38
N GLY A 243 20.95 14.91 2.98
CA GLY A 243 22.31 14.63 2.54
C GLY A 243 23.14 15.90 2.30
N ALA A 244 23.78 15.97 1.14
CA ALA A 244 24.57 17.13 0.70
C ALA A 244 23.85 18.02 -0.33
N SER A 245 22.51 17.91 -0.46
CA SER A 245 21.76 18.65 -1.47
C SER A 245 21.85 20.16 -1.24
N ALA A 246 22.02 20.92 -2.33
CA ALA A 246 22.06 22.37 -2.30
C ALA A 246 20.66 23.01 -2.23
N ALA A 247 19.63 22.29 -2.70
CA ALA A 247 18.24 22.69 -2.63
C ALA A 247 17.50 21.76 -1.63
N PRO A 248 16.55 22.30 -0.83
CA PRO A 248 15.71 21.46 0.00
C PRO A 248 14.83 20.56 -0.87
N LEU A 249 14.63 19.31 -0.43
CA LEU A 249 13.60 18.43 -0.96
C LEU A 249 12.23 18.97 -0.51
N ARG A 250 11.33 19.19 -1.45
CA ARG A 250 9.93 19.49 -1.17
C ARG A 250 9.15 18.19 -1.09
N ILE A 251 8.44 17.99 0.01
CA ILE A 251 7.53 16.86 0.20
C ILE A 251 6.11 17.38 0.03
N LEU A 252 5.38 16.78 -0.91
CA LEU A 252 3.96 17.04 -1.16
C LEU A 252 3.16 15.83 -0.71
N ALA A 253 2.52 15.94 0.44
CA ALA A 253 1.73 14.88 1.04
C ALA A 253 0.27 15.08 0.62
N LEU A 254 -0.26 14.21 -0.23
CA LEU A 254 -1.62 14.27 -0.76
C LEU A 254 -2.61 13.47 0.08
N ASN A 255 -3.87 13.92 0.10
CA ASN A 255 -5.00 13.13 0.57
C ASN A 255 -5.73 12.57 -0.65
N THR A 256 -5.32 11.40 -1.12
CA THR A 256 -5.94 10.77 -2.29
C THR A 256 -7.21 9.99 -1.98
N ASN A 257 -7.61 9.89 -0.71
CA ASN A 257 -8.89 9.29 -0.32
C ASN A 257 -10.07 10.03 -0.97
N ILE A 258 -9.93 11.35 -1.18
CA ILE A 258 -10.94 12.21 -1.84
C ILE A 258 -11.27 11.73 -3.26
N TYR A 259 -10.37 11.00 -3.90
CA TYR A 259 -10.55 10.53 -5.27
C TYR A 259 -11.17 9.14 -5.37
N THR A 260 -11.38 8.42 -4.27
CA THR A 260 -11.92 7.04 -4.34
C THR A 260 -13.43 7.02 -4.47
N ALA A 261 -13.97 5.94 -5.05
CA ALA A 261 -15.41 5.76 -5.17
C ALA A 261 -16.11 5.72 -3.80
N ASP A 262 -15.44 5.20 -2.78
CA ASP A 262 -16.01 5.07 -1.43
C ASP A 262 -16.05 6.40 -0.67
N TYR A 263 -15.27 7.40 -1.07
CA TYR A 263 -15.40 8.77 -0.53
C TYR A 263 -16.81 9.34 -0.76
N SER A 264 -17.45 8.98 -1.87
CA SER A 264 -18.81 9.39 -2.23
C SER A 264 -19.90 8.88 -1.25
N ARG A 265 -19.54 7.95 -0.35
CA ARG A 265 -20.44 7.49 0.72
C ARG A 265 -20.50 8.48 1.88
N CYS A 266 -19.44 9.27 2.07
CA CYS A 266 -19.32 10.25 3.16
C CYS A 266 -19.56 11.69 2.69
N SER A 267 -19.25 11.98 1.43
CA SER A 267 -19.44 13.27 0.76
C SER A 267 -20.26 13.08 -0.51
N ASP A 268 -21.07 14.06 -0.91
CA ASP A 268 -21.71 13.94 -2.23
C ASP A 268 -20.68 14.16 -3.36
N LEU A 269 -20.99 13.68 -4.58
CA LEU A 269 -20.05 13.74 -5.70
C LEU A 269 -19.69 15.19 -6.10
N VAL A 270 -20.56 16.17 -5.84
CA VAL A 270 -20.27 17.57 -6.19
C VAL A 270 -19.24 18.14 -5.22
N ASP A 271 -19.43 17.90 -3.93
CA ASP A 271 -18.51 18.30 -2.87
C ASP A 271 -17.16 17.57 -3.00
N ALA A 272 -17.18 16.26 -3.32
CA ALA A 272 -15.98 15.49 -3.59
C ALA A 272 -15.21 16.03 -4.81
N ALA A 273 -15.90 16.32 -5.91
CA ALA A 273 -15.28 16.89 -7.10
C ALA A 273 -14.69 18.30 -6.85
N ALA A 274 -15.39 19.15 -6.10
CA ALA A 274 -14.90 20.48 -5.73
C ALA A 274 -13.66 20.38 -4.81
N THR A 275 -13.70 19.51 -3.80
CA THR A 275 -12.60 19.29 -2.86
C THR A 275 -11.37 18.70 -3.55
N GLY A 276 -11.58 17.68 -4.39
CA GLY A 276 -10.52 17.08 -5.20
C GLY A 276 -9.91 18.07 -6.19
N SER A 277 -10.74 18.89 -6.83
CA SER A 277 -10.24 19.96 -7.73
C SER A 277 -9.41 21.00 -6.99
N ALA A 278 -9.81 21.39 -5.77
CA ALA A 278 -9.05 22.33 -4.96
C ALA A 278 -7.67 21.78 -4.57
N GLN A 279 -7.56 20.48 -4.27
CA GLN A 279 -6.28 19.82 -4.01
C GLN A 279 -5.39 19.78 -5.28
N LEU A 280 -5.97 19.49 -6.45
CA LEU A 280 -5.22 19.51 -7.71
C LEU A 280 -4.76 20.93 -8.11
N ASP A 281 -5.57 21.96 -7.86
CA ASP A 281 -5.17 23.36 -8.04
C ASP A 281 -4.01 23.76 -7.12
N TRP A 282 -4.10 23.33 -5.86
CA TRP A 282 -3.04 23.52 -4.89
C TRP A 282 -1.77 22.78 -5.30
N LEU A 283 -1.88 21.54 -5.77
CA LEU A 283 -0.75 20.75 -6.26
C LEU A 283 -0.05 21.48 -7.43
N ALA A 284 -0.81 22.00 -8.39
CA ALA A 284 -0.26 22.79 -9.48
C ALA A 284 0.52 24.01 -8.96
N ASP A 285 -0.02 24.76 -7.99
CA ASP A 285 0.68 25.89 -7.37
C ASP A 285 1.99 25.46 -6.69
N GLN A 286 2.00 24.32 -6.01
CA GLN A 286 3.20 23.80 -5.36
C GLN A 286 4.26 23.36 -6.36
N LEU A 287 3.87 22.70 -7.46
CA LEU A 287 4.78 22.25 -8.52
C LEU A 287 5.35 23.42 -9.33
N ASP A 288 4.54 24.43 -9.63
CA ASP A 288 4.99 25.70 -10.25
C ASP A 288 6.04 26.40 -9.37
N ALA A 289 5.78 26.44 -8.05
CA ALA A 289 6.70 27.03 -7.09
C ALA A 289 7.99 26.23 -6.95
N ALA A 290 7.92 24.90 -6.94
CA ALA A 290 9.09 24.02 -6.90
C ALA A 290 9.95 24.16 -8.16
N THR A 291 9.31 24.22 -9.34
CA THR A 291 9.97 24.44 -10.63
C THR A 291 10.68 25.78 -10.67
N THR A 292 10.02 26.84 -10.21
CA THR A 292 10.60 28.19 -10.13
C THR A 292 11.81 28.23 -9.18
N ALA A 293 11.75 27.46 -8.08
CA ALA A 293 12.82 27.39 -7.09
C ALA A 293 13.89 26.34 -7.40
N ASN A 294 13.71 25.53 -8.45
CA ASN A 294 14.51 24.34 -8.75
C ASN A 294 14.65 23.41 -7.52
N GLU A 295 13.55 23.19 -6.83
CA GLU A 295 13.45 22.28 -5.69
C GLU A 295 12.98 20.91 -6.18
N PRO A 296 13.71 19.82 -5.88
CA PRO A 296 13.21 18.48 -6.15
C PRO A 296 11.98 18.18 -5.30
N VAL A 297 11.08 17.34 -5.83
CA VAL A 297 9.76 17.05 -5.27
C VAL A 297 9.60 15.55 -5.06
N LEU A 298 9.32 15.17 -3.81
CA LEU A 298 8.74 13.88 -3.47
C LEU A 298 7.23 14.05 -3.33
N LEU A 299 6.48 13.36 -4.18
CA LEU A 299 5.02 13.30 -4.13
C LEU A 299 4.58 12.02 -3.41
N ALA A 300 3.91 12.15 -2.28
CA ALA A 300 3.43 11.03 -1.49
C ALA A 300 1.90 11.01 -1.46
N MET A 301 1.33 9.82 -1.61
CA MET A 301 -0.11 9.58 -1.49
C MET A 301 -0.37 8.25 -0.79
N HIS A 302 -1.61 8.02 -0.37
CA HIS A 302 -2.01 6.73 0.15
C HIS A 302 -2.55 5.84 -0.97
N VAL A 303 -3.76 6.13 -1.47
CA VAL A 303 -4.39 5.41 -2.59
C VAL A 303 -3.76 5.84 -3.92
N PRO A 304 -3.09 4.94 -4.67
CA PRO A 304 -2.49 5.28 -5.96
C PRO A 304 -3.53 5.46 -7.07
N PRO A 305 -3.21 6.18 -8.16
CA PRO A 305 -4.02 6.16 -9.37
C PRO A 305 -3.87 4.82 -10.14
N GLY A 306 -4.69 4.62 -11.15
CA GLY A 306 -4.74 3.42 -11.98
C GLY A 306 -5.74 2.40 -11.45
N ILE A 307 -5.59 1.15 -11.88
CA ILE A 307 -6.44 0.06 -11.41
C ILE A 307 -5.83 -0.67 -10.22
N ASP A 308 -6.68 -1.29 -9.42
CA ASP A 308 -6.31 -2.30 -8.45
C ASP A 308 -5.98 -3.60 -9.17
N GLY A 309 -4.76 -4.10 -8.98
CA GLY A 309 -4.34 -5.35 -9.59
C GLY A 309 -5.05 -6.58 -9.02
N HIS A 310 -5.64 -6.48 -7.82
CA HIS A 310 -6.42 -7.57 -7.23
C HIS A 310 -7.85 -7.65 -7.79
N SER A 311 -8.55 -6.52 -7.85
CA SER A 311 -9.97 -6.50 -8.27
C SER A 311 -10.21 -6.11 -9.73
N GLY A 312 -9.20 -5.56 -10.42
CA GLY A 312 -9.32 -5.00 -11.77
C GLY A 312 -10.14 -3.70 -11.83
N HIS A 313 -10.53 -3.14 -10.68
CA HIS A 313 -11.32 -1.92 -10.60
C HIS A 313 -10.43 -0.68 -10.54
N SER A 314 -10.96 0.47 -10.99
CA SER A 314 -10.24 1.75 -10.83
C SER A 314 -10.10 2.08 -9.35
N MET A 315 -8.89 2.46 -8.93
CA MET A 315 -8.63 2.94 -7.57
C MET A 315 -9.29 4.29 -7.30
N TRP A 316 -9.35 5.13 -8.34
CA TRP A 316 -9.99 6.44 -8.29
C TRP A 316 -11.33 6.39 -9.04
N ASP A 317 -12.32 7.11 -8.54
CA ASP A 317 -13.65 7.19 -9.14
C ASP A 317 -13.58 7.91 -10.49
N ASP A 318 -13.77 7.14 -11.57
CA ASP A 318 -13.79 7.64 -12.94
C ASP A 318 -14.91 8.66 -13.21
N SER A 319 -15.92 8.74 -12.34
CA SER A 319 -17.00 9.73 -12.43
C SER A 319 -16.62 11.09 -11.85
N LEU A 320 -15.55 11.18 -11.05
CA LEU A 320 -15.06 12.44 -10.52
C LEU A 320 -14.30 13.22 -11.58
N ALA A 321 -14.92 14.30 -12.03
CA ALA A 321 -14.36 15.21 -13.01
C ALA A 321 -13.81 16.48 -12.35
N TYR A 322 -12.66 16.93 -12.83
CA TYR A 322 -12.01 18.15 -12.39
C TYR A 322 -12.82 19.38 -12.81
N GLN A 323 -13.03 20.29 -11.85
CA GLN A 323 -13.80 21.52 -11.96
C GLN A 323 -12.99 22.73 -11.43
N GLY A 324 -11.67 22.59 -11.34
CA GLY A 324 -10.78 23.60 -10.78
C GLY A 324 -10.45 24.74 -11.75
N ARG A 325 -9.43 25.51 -11.39
CA ARG A 325 -9.07 26.77 -12.07
C ARG A 325 -8.52 26.60 -13.48
N ASP A 326 -7.94 25.44 -13.82
CA ASP A 326 -7.43 25.18 -15.17
C ASP A 326 -8.57 24.78 -16.12
N THR A 327 -9.10 25.77 -16.82
CA THR A 327 -10.19 25.57 -17.79
C THR A 327 -9.84 24.64 -18.96
N ALA A 328 -8.56 24.39 -19.24
CA ALA A 328 -8.14 23.45 -20.28
C ALA A 328 -8.28 21.98 -19.84
N LEU A 329 -8.34 21.75 -18.53
CA LEU A 329 -8.46 20.43 -17.92
C LEU A 329 -9.86 20.16 -17.34
N THR A 330 -10.74 21.17 -17.33
CA THR A 330 -12.13 21.02 -16.84
C THR A 330 -12.85 19.85 -17.51
N GLY A 331 -13.49 19.01 -16.71
CA GLY A 331 -14.23 17.83 -17.16
C GLY A 331 -13.38 16.57 -17.32
N ARG A 332 -12.05 16.65 -17.23
CA ARG A 332 -11.18 15.47 -17.22
C ARG A 332 -11.28 14.73 -15.89
N ARG A 333 -10.99 13.42 -15.89
CA ARG A 333 -10.89 12.64 -14.65
C ARG A 333 -9.78 13.21 -13.76
N MET A 334 -9.96 13.14 -12.45
CA MET A 334 -8.95 13.62 -11.49
C MET A 334 -7.57 12.99 -11.73
N GLN A 335 -7.53 11.70 -12.09
CA GLN A 335 -6.30 11.00 -12.48
C GLN A 335 -5.61 11.64 -13.68
N ASP A 336 -6.33 11.94 -14.76
CA ASP A 336 -5.73 12.50 -15.97
C ASP A 336 -5.13 13.89 -15.70
N VAL A 337 -5.75 14.65 -14.79
CA VAL A 337 -5.22 15.95 -14.34
C VAL A 337 -3.95 15.77 -13.52
N LEU A 338 -3.91 14.80 -12.58
CA LEU A 338 -2.69 14.46 -11.85
C LEU A 338 -1.56 14.09 -12.83
N LEU A 339 -1.81 13.17 -13.78
CA LEU A 339 -0.82 12.74 -14.76
C LEU A 339 -0.33 13.89 -15.63
N THR A 340 -1.23 14.79 -16.02
CA THR A 340 -0.87 16.01 -16.77
C THR A 340 0.09 16.89 -15.95
N TYR A 341 -0.19 17.10 -14.66
CA TYR A 341 0.69 17.90 -13.80
C TYR A 341 2.02 17.21 -13.53
N ILE A 342 2.04 15.89 -13.35
CA ILE A 342 3.30 15.15 -13.21
C ILE A 342 4.14 15.27 -14.48
N GLY A 343 3.54 15.04 -15.66
CA GLY A 343 4.24 15.17 -16.95
C GLY A 343 4.80 16.57 -17.19
N ASN A 344 4.03 17.63 -16.88
CA ASN A 344 4.47 19.02 -17.06
C ASN A 344 5.62 19.42 -16.12
N HIS A 345 5.79 18.73 -15.00
CA HIS A 345 6.77 19.05 -13.95
C HIS A 345 7.81 17.94 -13.73
N GLN A 346 7.96 17.04 -14.71
CA GLN A 346 8.93 15.95 -14.69
C GLN A 346 10.35 16.40 -14.29
N PRO A 347 10.90 17.57 -14.70
CA PRO A 347 12.25 17.96 -14.32
C PRO A 347 12.50 18.17 -12.82
N VAL A 348 11.45 18.33 -12.00
CA VAL A 348 11.58 18.53 -10.56
C VAL A 348 10.93 17.44 -9.71
N ILE A 349 10.05 16.61 -10.27
CA ILE A 349 9.52 15.44 -9.55
C ILE A 349 10.59 14.37 -9.60
N THR A 350 11.04 13.90 -8.44
CA THR A 350 12.12 12.91 -8.33
C THR A 350 11.69 11.62 -7.66
N THR A 351 10.50 11.58 -7.06
CA THR A 351 9.97 10.40 -6.38
C THR A 351 8.46 10.51 -6.27
N VAL A 352 7.75 9.43 -6.61
CA VAL A 352 6.32 9.27 -6.32
C VAL A 352 6.11 8.01 -5.49
N LEU A 353 5.43 8.12 -4.35
CA LEU A 353 5.20 7.02 -3.42
C LEU A 353 3.70 6.80 -3.18
N ALA A 354 3.31 5.54 -3.03
CA ALA A 354 1.97 5.16 -2.57
C ALA A 354 1.99 4.00 -1.55
N GLY A 355 0.95 3.91 -0.73
CA GLY A 355 0.65 2.76 0.14
C GLY A 355 -0.53 1.96 -0.41
N HIS A 356 -1.47 1.62 0.47
CA HIS A 356 -2.83 1.15 0.20
C HIS A 356 -2.96 -0.26 -0.41
N THR A 357 -2.12 -0.62 -1.38
CA THR A 357 -2.18 -1.96 -1.99
C THR A 357 -1.63 -3.03 -1.07
N HIS A 358 -0.83 -2.65 -0.05
CA HIS A 358 0.00 -3.49 0.79
C HIS A 358 1.13 -4.24 0.04
N LEU A 359 1.20 -4.10 -1.29
CA LEU A 359 2.12 -4.86 -2.14
C LEU A 359 3.39 -4.08 -2.43
N ASN A 360 4.45 -4.83 -2.70
CA ASN A 360 5.74 -4.31 -3.13
C ASN A 360 5.78 -4.05 -4.65
N GLY A 361 4.83 -3.24 -5.12
CA GLY A 361 4.60 -2.97 -6.55
C GLY A 361 5.26 -1.70 -7.08
N ILE A 362 5.14 -1.52 -8.39
CA ILE A 362 5.48 -0.29 -9.11
C ILE A 362 4.36 0.07 -10.07
N ARG A 363 4.25 1.37 -10.41
CA ARG A 363 3.37 1.87 -11.47
C ARG A 363 4.11 2.89 -12.33
N ARG A 364 4.14 2.67 -13.63
CA ARG A 364 4.62 3.64 -14.63
C ARG A 364 3.52 4.66 -14.87
N LEU A 365 3.81 5.93 -14.59
CA LEU A 365 2.90 7.03 -14.82
C LEU A 365 3.16 7.57 -16.22
N HIS A 366 2.16 7.54 -17.09
CA HIS A 366 2.30 7.98 -18.47
C HIS A 366 1.81 9.40 -18.66
N THR A 367 2.49 10.11 -19.55
CA THR A 367 2.07 11.43 -20.01
C THR A 367 0.78 11.35 -20.85
N CYS A 368 0.06 12.47 -20.97
CA CYS A 368 -1.24 12.52 -21.65
C CYS A 368 -1.19 12.94 -23.13
N GLU A 369 -0.02 12.95 -23.80
CA GLU A 369 0.04 13.29 -25.23
C GLU A 369 -0.42 12.12 -26.14
N ALA A 370 -0.56 12.40 -27.44
CA ALA A 370 -0.97 11.41 -28.43
C ALA A 370 -0.02 10.20 -28.56
N THR A 371 1.22 10.33 -28.10
CA THR A 371 2.17 9.22 -27.96
C THR A 371 2.72 9.28 -26.55
N PRO A 372 2.07 8.58 -25.59
CA PRO A 372 2.47 8.62 -24.19
C PRO A 372 3.90 8.15 -24.00
N GLY A 373 4.65 8.86 -23.17
CA GLY A 373 5.90 8.40 -22.59
C GLY A 373 5.74 8.22 -21.08
N VAL A 374 6.69 7.53 -20.44
CA VAL A 374 6.71 7.42 -18.99
C VAL A 374 7.25 8.73 -18.41
N SER A 375 6.43 9.43 -17.61
CA SER A 375 6.86 10.63 -16.90
C SER A 375 7.61 10.29 -15.62
N GLU A 376 7.14 9.28 -14.88
CA GLU A 376 7.70 8.92 -13.58
C GLU A 376 7.28 7.50 -13.17
N LEU A 377 8.01 6.90 -12.23
CA LEU A 377 7.68 5.67 -11.54
C LEU A 377 7.10 5.96 -10.14
N LEU A 378 5.87 5.51 -9.91
CA LEU A 378 5.30 5.41 -8.57
C LEU A 378 5.73 4.09 -7.93
N VAL A 379 6.32 4.17 -6.73
CA VAL A 379 6.76 3.02 -5.96
C VAL A 379 5.79 2.76 -4.82
N SER A 380 5.23 1.55 -4.76
CA SER A 380 4.37 1.14 -3.65
C SER A 380 5.22 0.69 -2.45
N VAL A 381 4.88 1.19 -1.27
CA VAL A 381 5.42 0.72 0.01
C VAL A 381 4.54 -0.43 0.49
N PRO A 382 5.10 -1.64 0.72
CA PRO A 382 4.30 -2.76 1.22
C PRO A 382 3.75 -2.46 2.61
N GLY A 383 2.65 -3.12 2.95
CA GLY A 383 2.03 -2.96 4.25
C GLY A 383 2.81 -3.65 5.35
N ILE A 384 2.66 -3.15 6.58
CA ILE A 384 3.05 -3.88 7.78
C ILE A 384 1.99 -4.94 8.12
N SER A 385 0.72 -4.69 7.78
CA SER A 385 -0.36 -5.67 7.81
C SER A 385 -0.19 -6.77 6.76
N THR A 386 -0.77 -7.94 7.00
CA THR A 386 -0.70 -9.13 6.10
C THR A 386 -2.04 -9.60 5.58
N ASP A 387 -3.12 -8.88 5.89
CA ASP A 387 -4.49 -9.22 5.48
C ASP A 387 -4.71 -9.27 3.96
N HIS A 388 -3.76 -8.77 3.18
CA HIS A 388 -3.75 -8.82 1.71
C HIS A 388 -2.79 -9.88 1.14
N GLY A 389 -2.34 -10.82 1.97
CA GLY A 389 -1.48 -11.94 1.58
C GLY A 389 -0.02 -11.57 1.36
N ASN A 390 0.37 -10.32 1.62
CA ASN A 390 1.76 -9.88 1.60
C ASN A 390 2.48 -10.27 2.88
N THR A 391 3.79 -10.45 2.80
CA THR A 391 4.65 -10.40 3.98
C THR A 391 4.82 -8.94 4.45
N PRO A 392 4.86 -8.66 5.76
CA PRO A 392 5.08 -7.31 6.28
C PRO A 392 6.37 -6.72 5.75
N GLY A 393 6.35 -5.45 5.35
CA GLY A 393 7.55 -4.82 4.82
C GLY A 393 7.69 -3.33 5.06
N MET A 394 8.94 -2.85 4.95
CA MET A 394 9.29 -1.43 4.93
C MET A 394 10.46 -1.19 3.96
N LYS A 395 10.65 0.06 3.54
CA LYS A 395 11.65 0.40 2.51
C LYS A 395 12.63 1.47 2.97
N ILE A 396 13.92 1.26 2.71
CA ILE A 396 14.93 2.33 2.72
C ILE A 396 15.19 2.74 1.28
N PHE A 397 15.08 4.03 1.00
CA PHE A 397 15.43 4.64 -0.27
C PHE A 397 16.77 5.33 -0.13
N GLU A 398 17.66 5.10 -1.08
CA GLU A 398 18.91 5.84 -1.24
C GLU A 398 18.80 6.73 -2.47
N LEU A 399 19.10 8.02 -2.27
CA LEU A 399 18.94 9.05 -3.28
C LEU A 399 20.29 9.47 -3.85
N GLY A 400 20.35 9.60 -5.17
CA GLY A 400 21.50 10.13 -5.89
C GLY A 400 21.62 11.65 -5.80
N GLY A 401 22.58 12.23 -6.52
CA GLY A 401 22.85 13.68 -6.49
C GLY A 401 21.69 14.57 -6.98
N GLY A 402 20.77 14.02 -7.79
CA GLY A 402 19.53 14.68 -8.21
C GLY A 402 18.34 14.46 -7.27
N LEU A 403 18.53 13.75 -6.15
CA LEU A 403 17.49 13.27 -5.24
C LEU A 403 16.48 12.29 -5.87
N GLU A 404 16.89 11.66 -6.96
CA GLU A 404 16.28 10.47 -7.57
C GLU A 404 16.68 9.20 -6.81
N PRO A 405 15.76 8.25 -6.54
CA PRO A 405 16.10 6.94 -5.99
C PRO A 405 17.09 6.20 -6.89
N VAL A 406 18.23 5.81 -6.34
CA VAL A 406 19.27 5.00 -7.01
C VAL A 406 19.45 3.61 -6.37
N GLU A 407 18.88 3.42 -5.19
CA GLU A 407 18.66 2.15 -4.49
C GLU A 407 17.39 2.20 -3.64
N VAL A 408 16.69 1.06 -3.56
CA VAL A 408 15.50 0.87 -2.73
C VAL A 408 15.58 -0.52 -2.13
N THR A 409 15.95 -0.59 -0.86
CA THR A 409 16.01 -1.84 -0.12
C THR A 409 14.69 -2.09 0.58
N THR A 410 14.06 -3.22 0.26
CA THR A 410 12.85 -3.70 0.95
C THR A 410 13.27 -4.67 2.04
N TYR A 411 12.82 -4.42 3.27
CA TYR A 411 12.98 -5.32 4.41
C TYR A 411 11.65 -6.01 4.64
N GLY A 412 11.65 -7.35 4.69
CA GLY A 412 10.47 -8.17 4.94
C GLY A 412 10.60 -8.94 6.24
N ALA A 413 9.52 -9.04 7.03
CA ALA A 413 9.46 -9.93 8.18
C ALA A 413 9.32 -11.40 7.75
N THR A 414 9.40 -12.35 8.69
CA THR A 414 9.15 -13.76 8.42
C THR A 414 8.07 -14.27 9.36
N TYR A 415 7.17 -15.11 8.84
CA TYR A 415 6.15 -15.76 9.67
C TYR A 415 6.79 -16.79 10.59
N VAL A 416 6.43 -16.74 11.88
CA VAL A 416 6.85 -17.71 12.88
C VAL A 416 5.67 -18.61 13.22
N GLU A 417 5.78 -19.88 12.83
CA GLU A 417 4.78 -20.92 13.10
C GLU A 417 4.46 -21.06 14.60
N PRO A 418 3.34 -21.70 14.97
CA PRO A 418 2.97 -21.95 16.35
C PRO A 418 4.11 -22.53 17.22
N PRO A 419 4.22 -22.13 18.49
CA PRO A 419 3.20 -21.43 19.28
C PRO A 419 3.26 -19.88 19.22
N VAL A 420 4.17 -19.28 18.45
CA VAL A 420 4.21 -17.80 18.30
C VAL A 420 3.05 -17.34 17.43
N ASP A 421 2.89 -17.96 16.26
CA ASP A 421 1.78 -17.74 15.33
C ASP A 421 1.62 -16.26 14.92
N ASP A 422 2.75 -15.61 14.66
CA ASP A 422 2.86 -14.19 14.33
C ASP A 422 4.13 -13.93 13.49
N TYR A 423 4.31 -12.71 12.98
CA TYR A 423 5.50 -12.32 12.25
C TYR A 423 6.62 -11.84 13.17
N ALA A 424 7.86 -12.05 12.72
CA ALA A 424 9.05 -11.52 13.37
C ALA A 424 10.03 -10.97 12.34
N TRP A 425 10.67 -9.85 12.68
CA TRP A 425 11.75 -9.29 11.86
C TRP A 425 13.04 -10.12 11.94
N SER A 426 13.19 -10.94 12.99
CA SER A 426 14.31 -11.88 13.12
C SER A 426 14.21 -12.99 12.08
N GLY A 427 15.24 -13.14 11.26
CA GLY A 427 15.20 -14.05 10.12
C GLY A 427 14.40 -13.50 8.94
N GLY A 428 14.04 -12.21 8.97
CA GLY A 428 13.49 -11.48 7.84
C GLY A 428 14.48 -11.39 6.67
N ILE A 429 13.94 -11.06 5.50
CA ILE A 429 14.72 -10.87 4.27
C ILE A 429 14.97 -9.40 4.01
N SER A 430 16.03 -9.11 3.26
CA SER A 430 16.19 -7.80 2.64
C SER A 430 16.68 -7.97 1.21
N TYR A 431 16.17 -7.16 0.31
CA TYR A 431 16.57 -7.16 -1.09
C TYR A 431 16.43 -5.77 -1.69
N GLY A 432 17.40 -5.40 -2.51
CA GLY A 432 17.42 -4.14 -3.25
C GLY A 432 16.59 -4.23 -4.54
N PHE A 433 16.22 -3.07 -5.10
CA PHE A 433 15.49 -3.03 -6.36
C PHE A 433 16.33 -3.58 -7.51
N ARG A 434 17.66 -3.50 -7.47
CA ARG A 434 18.54 -4.11 -8.50
C ARG A 434 18.45 -5.63 -8.51
N THR A 435 18.16 -6.22 -7.35
CA THR A 435 17.89 -7.66 -7.22
C THR A 435 16.47 -7.97 -7.70
N ASN A 436 15.51 -7.11 -7.37
CA ASN A 436 14.11 -7.26 -7.80
C ASN A 436 13.97 -7.11 -9.34
N TYR A 437 14.61 -6.09 -9.92
CA TYR A 437 14.57 -5.70 -11.32
C TYR A 437 15.97 -5.74 -11.95
N PRO A 438 16.56 -6.93 -12.17
CA PRO A 438 17.90 -7.05 -12.74
C PRO A 438 17.94 -6.49 -14.17
N ASN A 439 18.68 -5.38 -14.35
CA ASN A 439 18.90 -4.76 -15.65
C ASN A 439 20.42 -4.63 -15.95
N THR A 440 20.87 -5.24 -17.05
CA THR A 440 22.29 -5.24 -17.45
C THR A 440 22.68 -4.05 -18.34
N THR A 441 21.69 -3.35 -18.91
CA THR A 441 21.88 -2.20 -19.80
C THR A 441 20.89 -1.07 -19.49
N PRO A 442 20.89 -0.53 -18.26
CA PRO A 442 19.99 0.55 -17.89
C PRO A 442 20.36 1.85 -18.61
N ALA A 443 19.35 2.67 -18.95
CA ALA A 443 19.55 3.97 -19.58
C ALA A 443 20.26 4.99 -18.68
N GLY A 444 20.26 4.74 -17.36
CA GLY A 444 20.89 5.57 -16.35
C GLY A 444 20.90 4.89 -14.97
N THR A 445 21.03 5.69 -13.92
CA THR A 445 21.27 5.19 -12.56
C THR A 445 20.05 5.24 -11.65
N SER A 446 19.00 5.98 -12.03
CA SER A 446 17.77 6.08 -11.22
C SER A 446 16.96 4.79 -11.30
N LEU A 447 16.05 4.61 -10.35
CA LEU A 447 15.09 3.52 -10.35
C LEU A 447 14.23 3.55 -11.62
N LEU A 448 13.75 4.72 -12.05
CA LEU A 448 13.00 4.89 -13.28
C LEU A 448 13.80 4.40 -14.50
N ASP A 449 15.04 4.86 -14.66
CA ASP A 449 15.90 4.46 -15.79
C ASP A 449 16.11 2.93 -15.84
N GLN A 450 16.25 2.31 -14.66
CA GLN A 450 16.49 0.88 -14.53
C GLN A 450 15.25 0.08 -14.90
N VAL A 451 14.07 0.49 -14.42
CA VAL A 451 12.81 -0.22 -14.65
C VAL A 451 12.28 0.01 -16.06
N ASP A 452 12.33 1.25 -16.56
CA ASP A 452 11.76 1.59 -17.87
C ASP A 452 12.58 0.98 -19.03
N SER A 453 13.88 0.78 -18.83
CA SER A 453 14.76 0.13 -19.82
C SER A 453 14.59 -1.39 -19.93
N LEU A 454 13.76 -2.01 -19.09
CA LEU A 454 13.43 -3.44 -19.21
C LEU A 454 12.41 -3.70 -20.33
N SER A 455 12.24 -4.94 -20.75
CA SER A 455 11.06 -5.33 -21.54
C SER A 455 9.83 -5.43 -20.64
N ASP A 456 8.62 -5.34 -21.22
CA ASP A 456 7.37 -5.51 -20.44
C ASP A 456 7.36 -6.86 -19.71
N ASP A 457 7.67 -7.97 -20.41
CA ASP A 457 7.79 -9.30 -19.80
C ASP A 457 8.76 -9.33 -18.61
N ALA A 458 9.92 -8.66 -18.72
CA ALA A 458 10.92 -8.67 -17.68
C ALA A 458 10.45 -7.85 -16.48
N ARG A 459 9.84 -6.68 -16.71
CA ARG A 459 9.23 -5.89 -15.62
C ARG A 459 8.18 -6.68 -14.87
N TRP A 460 7.25 -7.30 -15.60
CA TRP A 460 6.16 -8.07 -15.02
C TRP A 460 6.69 -9.25 -14.18
N VAL A 461 7.54 -10.10 -14.77
CA VAL A 461 8.11 -11.28 -14.08
C VAL A 461 8.88 -10.87 -12.80
N ASN A 462 9.64 -9.78 -12.89
CA ASN A 462 10.42 -9.27 -11.78
C ASN A 462 9.52 -8.72 -10.66
N MET A 463 8.56 -7.84 -11.00
CA MET A 463 7.61 -7.33 -10.03
C MET A 463 6.85 -8.47 -9.36
N TRP A 464 6.33 -9.42 -10.14
CA TRP A 464 5.61 -10.58 -9.64
C TRP A 464 6.41 -11.37 -8.61
N GLY A 465 7.69 -11.68 -8.90
CA GLY A 465 8.56 -12.46 -8.02
C GLY A 465 8.79 -11.84 -6.64
N HIS A 466 8.47 -10.56 -6.47
CA HIS A 466 8.68 -9.82 -5.23
C HIS A 466 7.43 -9.10 -4.72
N LEU A 467 6.28 -9.26 -5.39
CA LEU A 467 5.06 -8.50 -5.14
C LEU A 467 4.51 -8.72 -3.72
N TYR A 468 4.51 -9.98 -3.27
CA TYR A 468 4.06 -10.43 -1.96
C TYR A 468 5.19 -10.58 -0.93
N VAL A 469 6.31 -9.89 -1.14
CA VAL A 469 7.50 -9.92 -0.27
C VAL A 469 7.89 -11.38 0.10
N ASP A 470 8.29 -12.12 -0.96
CA ASP A 470 8.87 -13.50 -1.01
C ASP A 470 8.06 -14.64 -0.35
N ASP A 471 6.73 -14.68 -0.56
CA ASP A 471 5.99 -15.95 -0.50
C ASP A 471 6.14 -16.72 -1.83
N ARG A 472 7.10 -17.64 -1.88
CA ARG A 472 7.40 -18.47 -3.07
C ARG A 472 6.33 -19.51 -3.39
N ASP A 473 5.35 -19.70 -2.51
CA ASP A 473 4.27 -20.67 -2.69
C ASP A 473 3.04 -20.07 -3.39
N ALA A 474 3.02 -18.74 -3.61
CA ALA A 474 2.00 -18.09 -4.42
C ALA A 474 2.20 -18.41 -5.91
N ALA A 475 1.34 -19.26 -6.47
CA ALA A 475 1.26 -19.46 -7.91
C ALA A 475 0.98 -18.12 -8.61
N VAL A 476 1.64 -17.86 -9.74
CA VAL A 476 1.37 -16.69 -10.61
C VAL A 476 -0.14 -16.65 -10.90
N PRO A 477 -0.91 -15.66 -10.41
CA PRO A 477 -2.24 -15.38 -10.87
C PRO A 477 -2.11 -15.18 -12.37
N LEU A 478 -2.90 -15.95 -13.12
CA LEU A 478 -3.04 -15.75 -14.56
C LEU A 478 -3.83 -14.46 -14.87
N ASP A 479 -4.00 -13.56 -13.88
CA ASP A 479 -4.79 -12.35 -14.00
C ASP A 479 -3.96 -11.24 -14.61
N SER A 480 -4.44 -10.75 -15.76
CA SER A 480 -3.94 -9.57 -16.46
C SER A 480 -3.96 -8.31 -15.61
N ASP A 481 -4.79 -8.26 -14.58
CA ASP A 481 -5.09 -7.01 -13.87
C ASP A 481 -3.87 -6.48 -13.10
N TYR A 482 -3.01 -7.34 -12.56
CA TYR A 482 -1.75 -6.91 -11.94
C TYR A 482 -0.73 -6.40 -12.96
N GLU A 483 -0.69 -6.97 -14.16
CA GLU A 483 0.13 -6.50 -15.26
C GLU A 483 -0.39 -5.14 -15.76
N ASP A 484 -1.69 -5.02 -15.98
CA ASP A 484 -2.38 -3.79 -16.38
C ASP A 484 -2.24 -2.69 -15.30
N ALA A 485 -2.21 -3.05 -14.01
CA ALA A 485 -1.99 -2.12 -12.92
C ALA A 485 -0.60 -1.46 -12.92
N MET A 486 0.38 -2.04 -13.63
CA MET A 486 1.72 -1.48 -13.78
C MET A 486 1.75 -0.21 -14.61
N ASP A 487 0.70 0.08 -15.38
CA ASP A 487 0.66 1.21 -16.30
C ASP A 487 -0.55 2.11 -16.03
N VAL A 488 -0.26 3.37 -15.71
CA VAL A 488 -1.30 4.37 -15.44
C VAL A 488 -1.34 5.33 -16.61
N HIS A 489 -2.36 5.19 -17.45
CA HIS A 489 -2.59 6.03 -18.62
C HIS A 489 -3.69 7.05 -18.40
N CYS A 490 -3.61 8.16 -19.13
CA CYS A 490 -4.73 9.05 -19.32
C CYS A 490 -5.77 8.38 -20.22
N THR A 491 -7.07 8.64 -19.99
CA THR A 491 -8.08 8.11 -20.90
C THR A 491 -7.98 8.79 -22.28
N PRO A 492 -8.16 8.03 -23.39
CA PRO A 492 -8.15 8.57 -24.75
C PRO A 492 -9.21 9.64 -25.03
#